data_AF-A0A0E9Y255-F1
#
_entry.id   AF-A0A0E9Y255-F1
#
_cell.length_a   1.000
_cell.length_b   1.000
_cell.length_c   1.000
_cell.angle_alpha   90.00
_cell.angle_beta   90.00
_cell.angle_gamma   90.00
#
_symmetry.space_group_name_H-M   'P 1'
#
loop_
_entity.id
_entity.type
_entity.pdbx_description
1 polymer ?
#
loop_
_entity_poly.entity_id
_entity_poly.type
_entity_poly.pdbx_seq_one_letter_code
_entity_poly.pdbx_strand_id
1 'polypeptide(L)'
;PSSNLAALEKNLNAAVILTSLGRLEHRGLVEVTLPRMKVKCLTDLKHYLPPMGVVDAFTDSADFVNMARIVGLRVSAAKHLAVFRAGHRGPKTAVAEAVANEHLHALCRLWTPALTPLAPQC
;
A
#
# COMPACT_ATOMS: atom_id res chain seq x y z
N PRO A 1 14.67 11.50 23.61
CA PRO A 1 14.41 10.05 23.60
C PRO A 1 13.45 9.65 22.46
N SER A 2 13.97 9.38 21.27
CA SER A 2 13.19 8.92 20.09
C SER A 2 14.06 8.29 18.98
N SER A 3 15.25 7.76 19.29
CA SER A 3 16.26 7.40 18.28
C SER A 3 16.28 5.94 17.80
N ASN A 4 15.49 5.03 18.38
CA ASN A 4 15.65 3.59 18.12
C ASN A 4 14.72 3.03 17.03
N LEU A 5 13.53 3.59 16.83
CA LEU A 5 12.55 3.05 15.87
C LEU A 5 12.98 3.28 14.42
N ALA A 6 13.37 4.51 14.07
CA ALA A 6 13.84 4.84 12.72
C ALA A 6 15.09 4.05 12.32
N ALA A 7 15.99 3.81 13.28
CA ALA A 7 17.17 2.99 13.07
C ALA A 7 16.80 1.51 12.82
N LEU A 8 15.79 0.99 13.54
CA LEU A 8 15.27 -0.36 13.31
C LEU A 8 14.63 -0.45 11.92
N GLU A 9 13.76 0.48 11.54
CA GLU A 9 13.07 0.50 10.24
C GLU A 9 14.06 0.50 9.06
N LYS A 10 15.14 1.30 9.16
CA LYS A 10 16.18 1.35 8.12
C LYS A 10 16.91 0.02 7.93
N ASN A 11 17.05 -0.77 9.00
CA ASN A 11 17.81 -2.01 8.99
C ASN A 11 16.91 -3.27 8.95
N LEU A 12 15.60 -3.10 8.97
CA LEU A 12 14.65 -4.20 8.97
C LEU A 12 14.65 -4.86 7.59
N ASN A 13 15.12 -6.11 7.54
CA ASN A 13 15.17 -6.92 6.33
C ASN A 13 14.79 -8.36 6.64
N ALA A 14 14.67 -9.19 5.59
CA ALA A 14 14.27 -10.59 5.73
C ALA A 14 15.15 -11.38 6.71
N ALA A 15 16.47 -11.20 6.69
CA ALA A 15 17.38 -11.91 7.58
C ALA A 15 17.17 -11.52 9.05
N VAL A 16 16.97 -10.23 9.34
CA VAL A 16 16.68 -9.74 10.70
C VAL A 16 15.36 -10.31 11.21
N ILE A 17 14.33 -10.35 10.36
CA ILE A 17 13.02 -10.92 10.70
C ILE A 17 13.17 -12.40 11.03
N LEU A 18 13.77 -13.19 10.13
CA LEU A 18 13.93 -14.64 10.31
C LEU A 18 14.78 -14.98 11.53
N THR A 19 15.86 -14.23 11.77
CA THR A 19 16.70 -14.39 12.96
C THR A 19 15.92 -14.08 14.23
N SER A 20 15.11 -13.02 14.24
CA SER A 20 14.28 -12.65 15.39
C SER A 20 13.22 -13.71 15.67
N LEU A 21 12.59 -14.26 14.63
CA LEU A 21 11.63 -15.36 14.74
C LEU A 21 12.27 -16.64 15.27
N GLY A 22 13.47 -16.98 14.81
CA GLY A 22 14.22 -18.15 15.28
C GLY A 22 14.68 -18.07 16.74
N ARG A 23 14.67 -16.88 17.34
CA ARG A 23 15.00 -16.64 18.75
C ARG A 23 13.78 -16.62 19.68
N LEU A 24 12.57 -16.74 19.13
CA LEU A 24 11.37 -16.79 19.95
C LEU A 24 11.35 -18.10 20.75
N GLU A 25 11.09 -17.99 22.04
CA GLU A 25 10.98 -19.14 22.94
C GLU A 25 9.78 -18.98 23.87
N HIS A 26 9.22 -20.11 24.30
CA HIS A 26 8.10 -20.10 25.23
C HIS A 26 8.57 -19.65 26.62
N ARG A 27 8.05 -18.51 27.08
CA ARG A 27 8.41 -17.91 28.39
C ARG A 27 7.39 -18.19 29.50
N GLY A 28 6.40 -19.04 29.27
CA GLY A 28 5.32 -19.28 30.24
C GLY A 28 4.30 -18.14 30.24
N LEU A 29 3.69 -17.88 31.40
CA LEU A 29 2.69 -16.82 31.54
C LEU A 29 3.36 -15.44 31.50
N VAL A 30 2.94 -14.60 30.55
CA VAL A 30 3.44 -13.24 30.38
C VAL A 30 2.26 -12.28 30.38
N GLU A 31 2.40 -11.18 31.12
CA GLU A 31 1.47 -10.06 31.07
C GLU A 31 1.74 -9.22 29.81
N VAL A 32 0.72 -9.05 28.96
CA VAL A 32 0.82 -8.30 27.70
C VAL A 32 -0.19 -7.18 27.68
N THR A 33 0.27 -5.95 27.50
CA THR A 33 -0.58 -4.77 27.28
C THR A 33 -0.59 -4.43 25.79
N LEU A 34 -1.75 -4.53 25.14
CA LEU A 34 -1.93 -4.13 23.74
C LEU A 34 -3.05 -3.09 23.61
N PRO A 35 -2.78 -1.89 23.09
CA PRO A 35 -3.81 -0.87 22.89
C PRO A 35 -4.87 -1.30 21.87
N ARG A 36 -6.12 -0.92 22.13
CA ARG A 36 -7.17 -0.96 21.10
C ARG A 36 -6.94 0.20 20.15
N MET A 37 -6.73 -0.10 18.87
CA MET A 37 -6.48 0.92 17.86
C MET A 37 -7.05 0.53 16.51
N LYS A 38 -7.30 1.54 15.68
CA LYS A 38 -7.60 1.39 14.26
C LYS A 38 -6.71 2.37 13.50
N VAL A 39 -5.92 1.87 12.57
CA VAL A 39 -5.03 2.66 11.71
C VAL A 39 -5.55 2.52 10.28
N LYS A 40 -5.66 3.62 9.55
CA LYS A 40 -6.02 3.65 8.13
C LYS A 40 -4.93 4.44 7.40
N CYS A 41 -4.32 3.82 6.40
CA CYS A 41 -3.26 4.41 5.60
C CYS A 41 -3.65 4.34 4.12
N LEU A 42 -3.64 5.49 3.43
CA LEU A 42 -3.77 5.56 1.98
C LEU A 42 -2.41 5.98 1.41
N THR A 43 -1.80 5.11 0.63
CA THR A 43 -0.49 5.32 0.02
C THR A 43 -0.64 5.50 -1.48
N ASP A 44 -0.06 6.57 -2.02
CA ASP A 44 0.08 6.73 -3.46
C ASP A 44 1.35 6.03 -3.93
N LEU A 45 1.17 4.87 -4.56
CA LEU A 45 2.26 4.03 -5.02
C LEU A 45 3.02 4.64 -6.20
N LYS A 46 2.47 5.64 -6.89
CA LYS A 46 3.15 6.34 -7.99
C LYS A 46 4.46 7.00 -7.55
N HIS A 47 4.61 7.32 -6.27
CA HIS A 47 5.84 7.91 -5.74
C HIS A 47 6.88 6.87 -5.29
N TYR A 48 6.47 5.63 -5.06
CA TYR A 48 7.33 4.58 -4.50
C TYR A 48 7.73 3.53 -5.53
N LEU A 49 6.84 3.18 -6.47
CA LEU A 49 7.09 2.17 -7.50
C LEU A 49 8.20 2.56 -8.50
N PRO A 50 8.30 3.82 -8.98
CA PRO A 50 9.37 4.18 -9.91
C PRO A 50 10.78 4.08 -9.30
N PRO A 51 11.05 4.58 -8.07
CA PRO A 51 12.34 4.33 -7.40
C PRO A 51 12.67 2.85 -7.17
N MET A 52 11.67 1.96 -7.15
CA MET A 52 11.85 0.50 -7.06
C MET A 52 12.03 -0.18 -8.43
N GLY A 53 12.08 0.57 -9.52
CA GLY A 53 12.34 0.08 -10.88
C GLY A 53 11.11 -0.02 -11.78
N VAL A 54 9.90 0.27 -11.28
CA VAL A 54 8.66 0.24 -12.09
C VAL A 54 8.40 1.63 -12.66
N VAL A 55 9.26 2.06 -13.59
CA VAL A 55 9.20 3.41 -14.19
C VAL A 55 8.29 3.42 -15.42
N ASP A 56 8.54 2.51 -16.37
CA ASP A 56 7.92 2.52 -17.70
C ASP A 56 6.39 2.53 -17.63
N ALA A 57 5.81 1.75 -16.72
CA ALA A 57 4.37 1.64 -16.50
C ALA A 57 3.64 2.99 -16.31
N PHE A 58 4.33 4.03 -15.82
CA PHE A 58 3.75 5.34 -15.54
C PHE A 58 4.07 6.40 -16.61
N THR A 59 4.92 6.09 -17.58
CA THR A 59 5.34 7.02 -18.64
C THR A 59 4.75 6.62 -19.99
N ASP A 60 5.04 7.40 -21.02
CA ASP A 60 4.58 7.11 -22.38
C ASP A 60 5.34 5.96 -23.05
N SER A 61 6.40 5.43 -22.40
CA SER A 61 7.07 4.18 -22.82
C SER A 61 6.33 2.92 -22.40
N ALA A 62 5.23 3.03 -21.64
CA ALA A 62 4.47 1.89 -21.15
C ALA A 62 4.00 0.99 -22.31
N ASP A 63 4.37 -0.29 -22.26
CA ASP A 63 3.85 -1.30 -23.19
C ASP A 63 2.80 -2.17 -22.50
N PHE A 64 1.54 -1.86 -22.79
CA PHE A 64 0.37 -2.59 -22.32
C PHE A 64 -0.45 -3.18 -23.47
N VAL A 65 0.19 -3.45 -24.62
CA VAL A 65 -0.49 -3.92 -25.84
C VAL A 65 -1.26 -5.24 -25.62
N ASN A 66 -0.77 -6.09 -24.72
CA ASN A 66 -1.40 -7.35 -24.36
C ASN A 66 -2.65 -7.19 -23.47
N MET A 67 -2.85 -6.01 -22.86
CA MET A 67 -4.07 -5.71 -22.10
C MET A 67 -5.11 -4.99 -22.96
N ALA A 68 -4.69 -4.02 -23.76
CA ALA A 68 -5.57 -3.34 -24.70
C ALA A 68 -4.78 -2.86 -25.91
N ARG A 69 -5.41 -2.93 -27.09
CA ARG A 69 -4.86 -2.41 -28.37
C ARG A 69 -5.00 -0.89 -28.47
N ILE A 70 -4.63 -0.17 -27.41
CA ILE A 70 -4.69 1.29 -27.31
C ILE A 70 -3.26 1.83 -27.26
N VAL A 71 -2.92 2.72 -28.18
CA VAL A 71 -1.63 3.41 -28.20
C VAL A 71 -1.57 4.42 -27.06
N GLY A 72 -0.45 4.45 -26.33
CA GLY A 72 -0.24 5.39 -25.22
C GLY A 72 -1.00 5.03 -23.93
N LEU A 73 -1.47 3.78 -23.80
CA LEU A 73 -2.03 3.30 -22.54
C LEU A 73 -0.92 3.27 -21.48
N ARG A 74 -1.15 3.95 -20.35
CA ARG A 74 -0.23 3.98 -19.22
C ARG A 74 -0.97 4.04 -17.89
N VAL A 75 -0.28 3.70 -16.80
CA VAL A 75 -0.82 3.83 -15.44
C VAL A 75 -0.82 5.31 -15.05
N SER A 76 -2.02 5.86 -14.85
CA SER A 76 -2.17 7.25 -14.42
C SER A 76 -1.96 7.42 -12.91
N ALA A 77 -2.47 6.48 -12.11
CA ALA A 77 -2.36 6.44 -10.65
C ALA A 77 -2.45 5.00 -10.12
N ALA A 78 -1.79 4.74 -8.99
CA ALA A 78 -1.88 3.49 -8.25
C ALA A 78 -2.00 3.82 -6.75
N LYS A 79 -3.10 3.42 -6.11
CA LYS A 79 -3.40 3.77 -4.71
C LYS A 79 -3.56 2.49 -3.89
N HIS A 80 -2.86 2.40 -2.76
CA HIS A 80 -2.99 1.30 -1.81
C HIS A 80 -3.66 1.80 -0.53
N LEU A 81 -4.77 1.18 -0.14
CA LEU A 81 -5.48 1.47 1.10
C LEU A 81 -5.31 0.30 2.07
N ALA A 82 -4.62 0.54 3.18
CA ALA A 82 -4.48 -0.42 4.27
C ALA A 82 -5.29 0.03 5.49
N VAL A 83 -6.02 -0.91 6.10
CA VAL A 83 -6.73 -0.69 7.36
C VAL A 83 -6.30 -1.76 8.35
N PHE A 84 -5.69 -1.34 9.45
CA PHE A 84 -5.30 -2.20 10.56
C PHE A 84 -6.22 -1.93 11.76
N ARG A 85 -6.62 -2.96 12.48
CA ARG A 85 -7.39 -2.83 13.72
C ARG A 85 -6.88 -3.83 14.75
N ALA A 86 -6.40 -3.32 15.88
CA ALA A 86 -6.09 -4.13 17.06
C ALA A 86 -7.17 -3.91 18.12
N GLY A 87 -7.67 -4.99 18.70
CA GLY A 87 -8.57 -4.93 19.83
C GLY A 87 -9.19 -6.29 20.14
N HIS A 88 -9.75 -6.42 21.34
CA HIS A 88 -10.39 -7.65 21.78
C HIS A 88 -11.72 -7.84 21.05
N ARG A 89 -11.83 -8.82 20.15
CA ARG A 89 -13.11 -9.49 19.89
C ARG A 89 -13.30 -10.49 21.02
N GLY A 90 -14.49 -10.53 21.62
CA GLY A 90 -14.81 -11.26 22.86
C GLY A 90 -14.48 -12.77 22.87
N PRO A 91 -14.95 -13.51 23.89
CA PRO A 91 -14.32 -14.74 24.40
C PRO A 91 -14.32 -15.99 23.49
N LYS A 92 -14.61 -15.88 22.19
CA LYS A 92 -14.67 -17.01 21.23
C LYS A 92 -13.80 -16.88 19.97
N THR A 93 -12.97 -15.85 19.83
CA THR A 93 -12.07 -15.77 18.66
C THR A 93 -10.67 -15.31 19.07
N ALA A 94 -9.88 -16.24 19.59
CA ALA A 94 -8.42 -16.14 19.63
C ALA A 94 -7.83 -16.40 18.23
N VAL A 95 -8.31 -15.64 17.23
CA VAL A 95 -7.70 -15.56 15.91
C VAL A 95 -7.58 -14.07 15.61
N ALA A 96 -6.35 -13.58 15.66
CA ALA A 96 -6.02 -12.24 15.20
C ALA A 96 -6.24 -12.20 13.68
N GLU A 97 -7.46 -11.89 13.27
CA GLU A 97 -7.81 -11.72 11.86
C GLU A 97 -7.41 -10.31 11.45
N ALA A 98 -6.28 -10.19 10.74
CA ALA A 98 -5.93 -8.98 10.01
C ALA A 98 -6.85 -8.89 8.78
N VAL A 99 -8.02 -8.26 8.94
CA VAL A 99 -8.91 -8.00 7.83
C VAL A 99 -8.35 -6.82 7.02
N ALA A 100 -7.63 -7.12 5.93
CA ALA A 100 -7.29 -6.16 4.90
C ALA A 100 -8.53 -5.88 4.05
N ASN A 101 -9.35 -4.91 4.46
CA ASN A 101 -10.41 -4.40 3.59
C ASN A 101 -9.80 -3.46 2.56
N GLU A 102 -9.49 -3.99 1.37
CA GLU A 102 -9.14 -3.17 0.21
C GLU A 102 -10.43 -2.56 -0.38
N HIS A 103 -10.76 -1.34 0.03
CA HIS A 103 -11.66 -0.49 -0.75
C HIS A 103 -10.84 0.21 -1.84
N LEU A 104 -10.67 -0.47 -2.97
CA LEU A 104 -10.16 0.14 -4.20
C LEU A 104 -11.25 1.02 -4.80
N HIS A 105 -11.22 2.32 -4.53
CA HIS A 105 -11.76 3.28 -5.50
C HIS A 105 -10.70 3.44 -6.59
N ALA A 106 -10.70 2.52 -7.56
CA ALA A 106 -10.06 2.72 -8.84
C ALA A 106 -10.82 3.83 -9.58
N LEU A 107 -10.54 5.09 -9.26
CA LEU A 107 -10.93 6.19 -10.13
C LEU A 107 -9.97 6.18 -11.33
N CYS A 108 -10.23 5.25 -12.25
CA CYS A 108 -9.87 5.42 -13.65
C CYS A 108 -10.63 6.66 -14.15
N ARG A 109 -10.03 7.84 -13.98
CA ARG A 109 -10.41 9.00 -14.78
C ARG A 109 -9.97 8.67 -16.20
N LEU A 110 -10.91 8.12 -16.98
CA LEU A 110 -10.80 8.05 -18.43
C LEU A 110 -10.42 9.45 -18.90
N TRP A 111 -9.27 9.52 -19.55
CA TRP A 111 -8.81 10.69 -20.29
C TRP A 111 -9.91 11.07 -21.28
N THR A 112 -10.57 12.21 -21.07
CA THR A 112 -11.32 12.89 -22.14
C THR A 112 -10.33 13.74 -22.92
N PRO A 113 -10.06 13.45 -24.21
CA PRO A 113 -9.26 14.34 -25.02
C PRO A 113 -10.06 15.63 -25.24
N ALA A 114 -9.31 16.74 -25.27
CA ALA A 114 -9.81 18.09 -25.33
C ALA A 114 -10.95 18.27 -26.36
N LEU A 115 -12.10 18.72 -25.88
CA LEU A 115 -13.00 19.53 -26.70
C LEU A 115 -12.32 20.87 -26.88
N THR A 116 -11.73 21.09 -28.06
CA THR A 116 -11.38 22.42 -28.57
C THR A 116 -12.59 23.35 -28.42
N PRO A 117 -12.48 24.49 -27.72
CA PRO A 117 -13.52 25.50 -27.80
C PRO A 117 -13.43 26.14 -29.20
N LEU A 118 -14.43 25.87 -30.02
CA LEU A 118 -14.70 26.65 -31.22
C LEU A 118 -14.91 28.10 -30.78
N ALA A 119 -14.07 29.01 -31.27
CA ALA A 119 -14.24 30.45 -31.06
C ALA A 119 -15.63 30.88 -31.55
N PRO A 120 -16.38 31.73 -30.81
CA PRO A 120 -17.53 32.39 -31.38
C PRO A 120 -17.05 33.46 -32.36
N GLN A 121 -17.44 33.30 -33.62
CA GLN A 121 -17.45 34.36 -34.61
C GLN A 121 -18.70 35.21 -34.37
N CYS A 122 -18.49 36.52 -34.24
CA CYS A 122 -19.45 37.64 -34.21
C CYS A 122 -20.44 37.69 -33.02
#